data_AF-F0GE49-F1
#
_entry.id   AF-F0GE49-F1
#
_cell.length_a   1.000
_cell.length_b   1.000
_cell.length_c   1.000
_cell.angle_alpha   90.00
_cell.angle_beta   90.00
_cell.angle_gamma   90.00
#
_symmetry.space_group_name_H-M   'P 1'
#
loop_
_entity.id
_entity.type
_entity.pdbx_description
1 polymer ?
#
loop_
_entity_poly.entity_id
_entity_poly.type
_entity_poly.pdbx_seq_one_letter_code
_entity_poly.pdbx_strand_id
1 'polypeptide(L)'
;MTISEPGDRERHAQDADEAIREGAIRWLLWLRNGDVAACEFDAFERWCAQSVAHADAVYDVMWLWAMLGMLGTPEQDRDAAPDDTPSIH
;
A
#
# COMPACT_ATOMS: atom_id res chain seq x y z
N MET A 1 -17.94 16.25 36.62
CA MET A 1 -16.83 15.41 36.11
C MET A 1 -17.47 14.28 35.33
N THR A 2 -17.68 14.46 34.03
CA THR A 2 -18.35 13.48 33.16
C THR A 2 -17.34 12.40 32.80
N ILE A 3 -17.53 11.20 33.33
CA ILE A 3 -16.74 10.03 32.96
C ILE A 3 -17.26 9.60 31.57
N SER A 4 -16.49 9.88 30.51
CA SER A 4 -16.82 9.40 29.17
C SER A 4 -16.99 7.88 29.19
N GLU A 5 -18.05 7.39 28.57
CA GLU A 5 -18.38 5.97 28.50
C GLU A 5 -17.25 5.20 27.77
N PRO A 6 -16.90 3.98 28.22
CA PRO A 6 -15.85 3.19 27.61
C PRO A 6 -16.07 2.96 26.11
N GLY A 7 -17.33 2.79 25.68
CA GLY A 7 -17.70 2.58 24.28
C GLY A 7 -17.44 3.79 23.36
N ASP A 8 -17.43 5.01 23.88
CA ASP A 8 -17.07 6.17 23.06
C ASP A 8 -15.57 6.18 22.79
N ARG A 9 -14.74 5.90 23.80
CA ARG A 9 -13.28 5.86 23.63
C ARG A 9 -12.85 4.77 22.65
N GLU A 10 -13.51 3.63 22.69
CA GLU A 10 -13.28 2.52 21.76
C GLU A 10 -13.65 2.90 20.32
N ARG A 11 -14.79 3.57 20.11
CA ARG A 11 -15.15 4.10 18.79
C ARG A 11 -14.14 5.11 18.27
N HIS A 12 -13.72 6.08 19.08
CA HIS A 12 -12.71 7.06 18.67
C HIS A 12 -11.36 6.40 18.34
N ALA A 13 -10.98 5.32 19.05
CA ALA A 13 -9.78 4.56 18.75
C ALA A 13 -9.89 3.81 17.41
N GLN A 14 -11.06 3.21 17.13
CA GLN A 14 -11.32 2.54 15.85
C GLN A 14 -11.34 3.53 14.68
N ASP A 15 -11.98 4.68 14.85
CA ASP A 15 -12.02 5.74 13.84
C ASP A 15 -10.61 6.31 13.56
N ALA A 16 -9.80 6.47 14.61
CA ALA A 16 -8.41 6.91 14.47
C ALA A 16 -7.55 5.86 13.73
N ASP A 17 -7.73 4.59 14.06
CA ASP A 17 -7.02 3.47 13.44
C ASP A 17 -7.37 3.34 11.94
N GLU A 18 -8.64 3.56 11.58
CA GLU A 18 -9.07 3.61 10.19
C GLU A 18 -8.47 4.81 9.45
N ALA A 19 -8.49 6.00 10.06
CA ALA A 19 -7.87 7.18 9.46
C ALA A 19 -6.36 7.00 9.21
N ILE A 20 -5.67 6.26 10.09
CA ILE A 20 -4.25 5.93 9.93
C ILE A 20 -4.05 4.96 8.76
N ARG A 21 -4.87 3.90 8.65
CA ARG A 21 -4.84 2.96 7.52
C ARG A 21 -5.09 3.65 6.18
N GLU A 22 -6.13 4.47 6.10
CA GLU A 22 -6.43 5.25 4.90
C GLU A 22 -5.28 6.20 4.53
N GLY A 23 -4.66 6.82 5.55
CA GLY A 23 -3.46 7.64 5.38
C GLY A 23 -2.30 6.86 4.77
N ALA A 24 -2.01 5.67 5.27
CA ALA A 24 -0.94 4.80 4.77
C ALA A 24 -1.16 4.40 3.30
N ILE A 25 -2.40 4.03 2.94
CA ILE A 25 -2.77 3.72 1.55
C ILE A 25 -2.59 4.95 0.65
N ARG A 26 -3.05 6.12 1.08
CA ARG A 26 -2.91 7.37 0.32
C ARG A 26 -1.45 7.72 0.09
N TRP A 27 -0.59 7.58 1.11
CA TRP A 27 0.84 7.78 0.98
C TRP A 27 1.47 6.78 0.00
N LEU A 28 1.14 5.50 0.09
CA LEU A 28 1.67 4.48 -0.83
C LEU A 28 1.32 4.81 -2.29
N LEU A 29 0.05 5.14 -2.57
CA LEU A 29 -0.39 5.49 -3.92
C LEU A 29 0.31 6.74 -4.44
N TRP A 30 0.46 7.75 -3.59
CA TRP A 30 1.13 8.99 -3.97
C TRP A 30 2.62 8.76 -4.27
N LEU A 31 3.34 8.05 -3.38
CA LEU A 31 4.76 7.72 -3.55
C LEU A 31 5.01 6.87 -4.82
N ARG A 32 4.04 6.06 -5.24
CA ARG A 32 4.16 5.19 -6.42
C ARG A 32 3.77 5.85 -7.73
N ASN A 33 3.12 7.01 -7.71
CA ASN A 33 2.75 7.74 -8.93
C ASN A 33 3.98 8.33 -9.67
N GLY A 34 5.18 8.27 -9.08
CA GLY A 34 6.46 8.46 -9.77
C GLY A 34 6.95 9.90 -9.92
N ASP A 35 6.15 10.90 -9.55
CA ASP A 35 6.53 12.32 -9.54
C ASP A 35 6.54 12.86 -8.11
N VAL A 36 7.43 12.30 -7.30
CA VAL A 36 7.51 12.55 -5.86
C VAL A 36 8.85 13.20 -5.61
N ALA A 37 8.87 14.47 -5.22
CA ALA A 37 10.10 15.15 -4.89
C ALA A 37 10.62 14.73 -3.49
N ALA A 38 11.85 15.12 -3.18
CA ALA A 38 12.48 14.77 -1.90
C ALA A 38 11.70 15.32 -0.69
N CYS A 39 10.97 16.42 -0.85
CA CYS A 39 10.19 17.01 0.24
C CYS A 39 8.96 16.18 0.62
N GLU A 40 8.40 15.40 -0.29
CA GLU A 40 7.29 14.48 -0.05
C GLU A 40 7.76 13.26 0.72
N PHE A 41 9.00 12.79 0.48
CA PHE A 41 9.63 11.75 1.29
C PHE A 41 9.86 12.21 2.73
N ASP A 42 10.35 13.44 2.93
CA ASP A 42 10.48 14.02 4.28
C ASP A 42 9.11 14.16 4.98
N ALA A 43 8.08 14.55 4.23
CA ALA A 43 6.71 14.67 4.75
C ALA A 43 6.14 13.30 5.13
N PHE A 44 6.41 12.27 4.34
CA PHE A 44 6.08 10.89 4.64
C PHE A 44 6.80 10.38 5.89
N GLU A 45 8.11 10.61 6.02
CA GLU A 45 8.89 10.21 7.19
C GLU A 45 8.35 10.88 8.46
N ARG A 46 8.05 12.18 8.40
CA ARG A 46 7.41 12.91 9.51
C ARG A 46 6.04 12.34 9.86
N TRP A 47 5.26 11.92 8.85
CA TRP A 47 3.96 11.33 9.08
C TRP A 47 4.06 9.96 9.78
N CYS A 48 5.00 9.11 9.37
CA CYS A 48 5.30 7.83 10.01
C CYS A 48 5.79 8.00 11.46
N ALA A 49 6.57 9.04 11.73
CA ALA A 49 7.12 9.31 13.06
C ALA A 49 6.09 9.81 14.10
N GLN A 50 4.83 10.07 13.70
CA GLN A 50 3.79 10.56 14.61
C GLN A 50 3.42 9.54 15.70
N SER A 51 3.36 8.26 15.36
CA SER A 51 3.14 7.18 16.33
C SER A 51 3.53 5.81 15.76
N VAL A 52 3.68 4.83 16.65
CA VAL A 52 3.93 3.43 16.27
C VAL A 52 2.83 2.90 15.34
N ALA A 53 1.57 3.26 15.59
CA ALA A 53 0.45 2.85 14.73
C ALA A 53 0.58 3.35 13.27
N HIS A 54 1.18 4.52 13.06
CA HIS A 54 1.45 5.02 11.71
C HIS A 54 2.53 4.19 11.01
N ALA A 55 3.61 3.86 11.72
CA ALA A 55 4.68 3.01 11.20
C ALA A 55 4.18 1.59 10.87
N ASP A 56 3.37 1.00 11.75
CA ASP A 56 2.79 -0.32 11.55
C ASP A 56 1.84 -0.34 10.34
N ALA A 57 0.96 0.66 10.21
CA ALA A 57 0.05 0.76 9.07
C ALA A 57 0.79 0.89 7.72
N VAL A 58 1.92 1.59 7.70
CA VAL A 58 2.79 1.66 6.51
C VAL A 58 3.41 0.32 6.19
N TYR A 59 3.91 -0.38 7.21
CA TYR A 59 4.49 -1.71 7.03
C TYR A 59 3.45 -2.68 6.45
N ASP A 60 2.25 -2.71 7.01
CA ASP A 60 1.15 -3.58 6.56
C ASP A 60 0.78 -3.30 5.10
N VAL A 61 0.59 -2.04 4.74
CA VAL A 61 0.20 -1.63 3.39
C VAL A 61 1.32 -1.91 2.37
N MET A 62 2.59 -1.69 2.73
CA MET A 62 3.73 -2.05 1.87
C MET A 62 3.85 -3.56 1.69
N TRP A 63 3.63 -4.35 2.75
CA TRP A 63 3.69 -5.80 2.70
C TRP A 63 2.56 -6.37 1.83
N LEU A 64 1.33 -5.90 1.99
CA LEU A 64 0.19 -6.24 1.13
C LEU A 64 0.49 -5.91 -0.33
N TRP A 65 1.06 -4.75 -0.61
CA TRP A 65 1.44 -4.36 -1.97
C TRP A 65 2.51 -5.28 -2.57
N ALA A 66 3.53 -5.64 -1.79
CA ALA A 66 4.56 -6.58 -2.23
C ALA A 66 3.98 -7.96 -2.55
N MET A 67 3.03 -8.45 -1.73
CA MET A 67 2.32 -9.70 -2.02
C MET A 67 1.51 -9.64 -3.31
N LEU A 68 0.78 -8.55 -3.54
CA LEU A 68 0.04 -8.34 -4.79
C LEU A 68 0.96 -8.38 -6.01
N GLY A 69 2.17 -7.81 -5.90
CA GLY A 69 3.19 -7.91 -6.93
C GLY A 69 3.67 -9.33 -7.21
N MET A 70 3.79 -10.18 -6.18
CA MET A 70 4.13 -11.60 -6.34
C MET A 70 3.01 -12.40 -7.02
N LEU A 71 1.74 -12.13 -6.68
CA LEU A 71 0.58 -12.73 -7.34
C LEU A 71 0.43 -12.29 -8.80
N GLY A 72 0.90 -11.08 -9.13
CA GLY A 72 0.80 -10.49 -10.46
C GLY A 72 1.87 -10.94 -11.45
N THR A 73 2.66 -11.98 -11.17
CA THR A 73 3.63 -12.50 -12.14
C THR A 73 2.87 -13.22 -13.25
N PRO A 74 2.77 -12.67 -14.48
CA PRO A 74 2.23 -13.45 -15.58
C PRO A 74 3.18 -14.62 -15.79
N GLU A 75 2.64 -15.84 -15.77
CA GLU A 75 3.27 -16.98 -16.40
C GLU A 75 3.56 -16.58 -17.85
N GLN A 76 4.78 -16.08 -18.12
CA GLN A 76 5.34 -16.05 -19.46
C GLN A 76 5.69 -17.48 -19.84
N ASP A 77 4.71 -18.38 -19.84
CA ASP A 77 4.86 -19.72 -20.40
C ASP A 77 4.35 -19.68 -21.84
N ARG A 78 5.26 -19.24 -22.71
CA ARG A 78 5.70 -20.04 -23.85
C ARG A 78 4.61 -20.71 -24.69
N ASP A 79 3.68 -19.93 -25.22
CA ASP A 79 3.05 -20.22 -26.53
C ASP A 79 3.64 -19.29 -27.58
N ALA A 80 4.97 -19.31 -27.69
CA ALA A 80 5.62 -18.99 -28.96
C ALA A 80 5.27 -20.15 -29.89
N ALA A 81 4.16 -19.97 -30.61
CA ALA A 81 3.78 -20.83 -31.72
C ALA A 81 5.03 -21.14 -32.56
N PRO A 82 5.39 -22.42 -32.79
CA PRO A 82 6.30 -22.72 -33.88
C PRO A 82 5.58 -22.27 -35.15
N ASP A 83 6.13 -21.23 -35.77
CA ASP A 83 5.83 -20.82 -37.13
C ASP A 83 6.19 -21.97 -38.07
N ASP A 84 5.31 -22.97 -38.15
CA ASP A 84 5.31 -23.99 -39.20
C ASP A 84 4.68 -23.35 -40.44
N THR A 85 5.43 -22.45 -41.08
CA THR A 85 5.24 -22.13 -42.49
C THR A 85 6.30 -22.84 -43.33
N PRO A 86 6.03 -24.08 -43.82
CA PRO A 86 6.86 -24.64 -44.88
C PRO A 86 6.55 -23.91 -46.19
N SER A 87 7.62 -23.33 -46.73
CA SER A 87 7.68 -22.60 -47.99
C SER A 87 7.16 -23.43 -49.17
N ILE A 88 6.39 -22.76 -50.04
CA ILE A 88 5.93 -23.22 -51.35
C ILE A 88 7.15 -23.54 -52.23
N HIS A 89 7.16 -24.72 -52.87
CA HIS A 89 7.95 -25.01 -54.06
C HIS A 89 7.05 -25.68 -55.12
#